data_AF-A0A1Z9QUE9-F1
#
_entry.id   AF-A0A1Z9QUE9-F1
#
_cell.length_a   1.000
_cell.length_b   1.000
_cell.length_c   1.000
_cell.angle_alpha   90.00
_cell.angle_beta   90.00
_cell.angle_gamma   90.00
#
_symmetry.space_group_name_H-M   'P 1'
#
loop_
_entity.id
_entity.type
_entity.pdbx_description
1 polymer ?
#
loop_
_entity_poly.entity_id
_entity_poly.type
_entity_poly.pdbx_seq_one_letter_code
_entity_poly.pdbx_strand_id
1 'polypeptide(L)'
;MVTTSVPYQTSSSSFFENNSINWSLRGKNWFANSGGSPLPPFGGMAGGTAVAGGLWGGIGFAGGGVRGHLGFNFSQGSTRSFSSTTPSLTTMNGYPGSISSGVLQPFVTGITPVVGNYAAATSPLAQSQQALAETGQQQMSNLRQSQAKRYQGKLAQYLQRAEQGEASGNKRMARANYRLAISIAAEPLRSELQQRLARMINRPGQPAKVDKD
;
A
#
# COMPACT_ATOMS: atom_id res chain seq x y z
N MET A 1 -1.18 -20.00 4.94
CA MET A 1 -0.47 -18.76 5.27
C MET A 1 0.52 -18.50 4.15
N VAL A 2 0.58 -17.29 3.63
CA VAL A 2 1.46 -16.91 2.52
C VAL A 2 2.28 -15.70 2.95
N THR A 3 3.60 -15.76 2.77
CA THR A 3 4.48 -14.61 2.92
C THR A 3 4.81 -14.08 1.53
N THR A 4 4.54 -12.81 1.31
CA THR A 4 4.84 -12.11 0.05
C THR A 4 5.91 -11.06 0.32
N SER A 5 6.89 -10.94 -0.57
CA SER A 5 7.90 -9.89 -0.50
C SER A 5 8.13 -9.29 -1.88
N VAL A 6 8.41 -7.99 -1.92
CA VAL A 6 8.61 -7.26 -3.18
C VAL A 6 9.89 -6.46 -3.07
N PRO A 7 10.99 -6.87 -3.70
CA PRO A 7 12.23 -6.11 -3.66
C PRO A 7 12.11 -4.84 -4.50
N TYR A 8 12.55 -3.71 -3.94
CA TYR A 8 12.70 -2.44 -4.63
C TYR A 8 14.18 -2.04 -4.59
N GLN A 9 14.73 -1.74 -5.75
CA GLN A 9 16.12 -1.31 -5.87
C GLN A 9 16.17 -0.07 -6.76
N THR A 10 16.87 0.96 -6.29
CA THR A 10 17.18 2.16 -7.05
C THR A 10 18.68 2.34 -7.04
N SER A 11 19.27 2.38 -8.22
CA SER A 11 20.65 2.81 -8.43
C SER A 11 20.62 4.12 -9.21
N SER A 12 21.40 5.09 -8.74
CA SER A 12 21.62 6.35 -9.43
C SER A 12 23.12 6.62 -9.49
N SER A 13 23.57 7.13 -10.62
CA SER A 13 24.93 7.61 -10.77
C SER A 13 24.91 8.90 -11.56
N SER A 14 25.67 9.88 -11.11
CA SER A 14 25.90 11.12 -11.84
C SER A 14 27.38 11.42 -11.85
N PHE A 15 27.82 11.97 -12.97
CA PHE A 15 29.13 12.55 -13.14
C PHE A 15 28.93 14.03 -13.43
N PHE A 16 29.77 14.87 -12.85
CA PHE A 16 29.72 16.29 -13.09
C PHE A 16 31.14 16.85 -13.23
N GLU A 17 31.26 17.81 -14.13
CA GLU A 17 32.43 18.64 -14.32
C GLU A 17 32.00 20.10 -14.29
N ASN A 18 32.81 20.93 -13.67
CA ASN A 18 32.69 22.37 -13.70
C ASN A 18 34.02 22.93 -14.16
N ASN A 19 34.01 23.52 -15.35
CA ASN A 19 35.12 24.28 -15.88
C ASN A 19 34.59 25.69 -16.15
N SER A 20 34.83 26.60 -15.21
CA SER A 20 34.30 27.96 -15.30
C SER A 20 35.39 29.00 -15.08
N ILE A 21 35.27 30.08 -15.84
CA ILE A 21 36.03 31.30 -15.68
C ILE A 21 35.03 32.40 -15.35
N ASN A 22 35.34 33.18 -14.32
CA ASN A 22 34.56 34.35 -13.93
C ASN A 22 35.46 35.58 -13.90
N TRP A 23 34.91 36.73 -14.24
CA TRP A 23 35.63 37.98 -14.15
C TRP A 23 34.71 39.11 -13.77
N SER A 24 35.28 40.14 -13.15
CA SER A 24 34.59 41.41 -12.96
C SER A 24 35.54 42.59 -13.08
N LEU A 25 34.97 43.71 -13.50
CA LEU A 25 35.60 45.01 -13.64
C LEU A 25 34.66 46.06 -13.04
N ARG A 26 35.23 47.01 -12.30
CA ARG A 26 34.52 48.15 -11.74
C ARG A 26 35.38 49.40 -11.86
N GLY A 27 34.86 50.41 -12.55
CA GLY A 27 35.43 51.75 -12.61
C GLY A 27 34.56 52.78 -11.88
N LYS A 28 34.89 54.06 -12.06
CA LYS A 28 34.07 55.17 -11.55
C LYS A 28 32.73 55.19 -12.28
N ASN A 29 31.66 54.84 -11.57
CA ASN A 29 30.26 54.82 -12.04
C ASN A 29 29.90 53.76 -13.10
N TRP A 30 30.74 52.73 -13.32
CA TRP A 30 30.41 51.62 -14.22
C TRP A 30 30.97 50.30 -13.72
N PHE A 31 30.39 49.19 -14.17
CA PHE A 31 30.88 47.85 -13.90
C PHE A 31 30.53 46.90 -15.05
N ALA A 32 31.29 45.81 -15.15
CA ALA A 32 31.01 44.67 -16.02
C ALA A 32 31.43 43.39 -15.31
N ASN A 33 30.67 42.33 -15.45
CA ASN A 33 31.01 41.02 -14.91
C ASN A 33 30.54 39.91 -15.84
N SER A 34 31.15 38.74 -15.71
CA SER A 34 30.74 37.55 -16.43
C SER A 34 31.09 36.29 -15.64
N GLY A 35 30.27 35.26 -15.80
CA GLY A 35 30.39 33.98 -15.12
C GLY A 35 29.63 33.91 -13.79
N GLY A 36 29.32 32.69 -13.37
CA GLY A 36 28.72 32.34 -12.08
C GLY A 36 29.04 30.87 -11.77
N SER A 37 29.25 30.53 -10.51
CA SER A 37 29.63 29.16 -10.12
C SER A 37 28.39 28.25 -10.16
N PRO A 38 28.32 27.24 -11.06
CA PRO A 38 27.23 26.26 -10.98
C PRO A 38 27.44 25.44 -9.71
N LEU A 39 26.55 25.62 -8.73
CA LEU A 39 26.49 24.76 -7.56
C LEU A 39 25.92 23.40 -8.02
N PRO A 40 26.57 22.27 -7.71
CA PRO A 40 26.03 20.96 -8.05
C PRO A 40 24.70 20.76 -7.32
N PRO A 41 23.72 20.09 -7.96
CA PRO A 41 22.35 19.96 -7.44
C PRO A 41 22.28 19.19 -6.11
N PHE A 42 23.33 18.45 -5.74
CA PHE A 42 23.44 17.75 -4.46
C PHE A 42 24.90 17.73 -3.97
N GLY A 43 25.12 17.92 -2.66
CA GLY A 43 26.41 17.68 -2.01
C GLY A 43 27.43 18.83 -2.00
N GLY A 44 27.03 20.06 -2.33
CA GLY A 44 27.89 21.22 -2.08
C GLY A 44 28.12 21.41 -0.58
N MET A 45 29.36 21.29 -0.10
CA MET A 45 29.70 21.69 1.27
C MET A 45 29.26 23.14 1.49
N ALA A 46 28.79 23.43 2.71
CA ALA A 46 28.46 24.79 3.14
C ALA A 46 29.70 25.69 2.95
N GLY A 47 29.65 26.56 1.94
CA GLY A 47 30.79 27.37 1.49
C GLY A 47 30.94 27.24 -0.01
N GLY A 48 30.13 28.02 -0.76
CA GLY A 48 29.91 27.93 -2.21
C GLY A 48 31.11 28.19 -3.14
N THR A 49 32.30 27.65 -2.84
CA THR A 49 33.50 27.81 -3.67
C THR A 49 34.33 26.54 -3.86
N ALA A 50 34.04 25.43 -3.16
CA ALA A 50 34.73 24.17 -3.37
C ALA A 50 33.73 23.02 -3.54
N VAL A 51 33.42 22.71 -4.79
CA VAL A 51 32.88 21.39 -5.12
C VAL A 51 34.00 20.38 -4.87
N ALA A 52 33.68 19.30 -4.17
CA ALA A 52 34.58 18.23 -3.78
C ALA A 52 35.61 17.89 -4.89
N GLY A 53 36.90 18.10 -4.61
CA GLY A 53 38.00 17.60 -5.45
C GLY A 53 38.45 18.44 -6.64
N GLY A 54 38.35 19.77 -6.60
CA GLY A 54 38.77 20.65 -7.71
C GLY A 54 39.84 21.69 -7.38
N LEU A 55 40.41 22.30 -8.42
CA LEU A 55 41.28 23.47 -8.38
C LEU A 55 40.43 24.75 -8.52
N TRP A 56 40.49 25.63 -7.52
CA TRP A 56 39.85 26.94 -7.58
C TRP A 56 40.85 28.02 -7.18
N GLY A 57 40.71 29.20 -7.78
CA GLY A 57 41.61 30.30 -7.52
C GLY A 57 41.26 31.52 -8.35
N GLY A 58 41.99 32.60 -8.11
CA GLY A 58 41.79 33.83 -8.86
C GLY A 58 42.80 34.89 -8.49
N ILE A 59 42.87 35.91 -9.34
CA ILE A 59 43.77 37.04 -9.20
C ILE A 59 42.91 38.31 -9.19
N GLY A 60 43.08 39.11 -8.14
CA GLY A 60 42.52 40.45 -8.05
C GLY A 60 43.52 41.49 -8.52
N PHE A 61 43.03 42.54 -9.16
CA PHE A 61 43.84 43.68 -9.58
C PHE A 61 43.12 45.00 -9.30
N ALA A 62 43.90 46.03 -9.00
CA ALA A 62 43.42 47.39 -8.80
C ALA A 62 44.47 48.38 -9.30
N GLY A 63 44.07 49.33 -10.14
CA GLY A 63 44.96 50.35 -10.70
C GLY A 63 44.22 51.33 -11.62
N GLY A 64 44.68 52.58 -11.68
CA GLY A 64 44.17 53.56 -12.65
C GLY A 64 42.67 53.90 -12.55
N GLY A 65 42.07 53.80 -11.37
CA GLY A 65 40.62 54.05 -11.18
C GLY A 65 39.72 52.87 -11.58
N VAL A 66 40.30 51.70 -11.89
CA VAL A 66 39.60 50.45 -12.20
C VAL A 66 40.07 49.35 -11.24
N ARG A 67 39.14 48.51 -10.78
CA ARG A 67 39.42 47.32 -9.98
C ARG A 67 38.65 46.13 -10.53
N GLY A 68 39.21 44.94 -10.39
CA GLY A 68 38.59 43.73 -10.92
C GLY A 68 39.20 42.45 -10.37
N HIS A 69 38.64 41.32 -10.79
CA HIS A 69 39.23 40.01 -10.56
C HIS A 69 39.02 39.11 -11.78
N LEU A 70 39.90 38.11 -11.91
CA LEU A 70 39.76 36.97 -12.79
C LEU A 70 39.83 35.71 -11.91
N GLY A 71 38.76 34.94 -11.85
CA GLY A 71 38.68 33.69 -11.11
C GLY A 71 38.45 32.49 -12.02
N PHE A 72 38.89 31.32 -11.56
CA PHE A 72 38.67 30.03 -12.20
C PHE A 72 38.20 28.99 -11.19
N ASN A 73 37.38 28.06 -11.67
CA ASN A 73 36.98 26.86 -10.92
C ASN A 73 36.97 25.67 -11.88
N PHE A 74 37.79 24.69 -11.57
CA PHE A 74 37.91 23.42 -12.27
C PHE A 74 37.65 22.31 -11.26
N SER A 75 36.49 21.67 -11.31
CA SER A 75 36.15 20.55 -10.43
C SER A 75 35.49 19.42 -11.20
N GLN A 76 35.75 18.19 -10.75
CA GLN A 76 35.18 16.98 -11.30
C GLN A 76 34.74 16.09 -10.15
N GLY A 77 33.59 15.44 -10.30
CA GLY A 77 33.09 14.52 -9.30
C GLY A 77 32.12 13.49 -9.87
N SER A 78 31.96 12.41 -9.12
CA SER A 78 31.00 11.36 -9.41
C SER A 78 30.24 11.02 -8.14
N THR A 79 28.92 11.08 -8.19
CA THR A 79 28.04 10.61 -7.12
C THR A 79 27.40 9.31 -7.55
N ARG A 80 27.51 8.26 -6.73
CA ARG A 80 26.85 6.96 -6.95
C ARG A 80 26.02 6.66 -5.71
N SER A 81 24.76 6.35 -5.91
CA SER A 81 23.80 6.00 -4.87
C SER A 81 23.13 4.67 -5.20
N PHE A 82 22.96 3.84 -4.20
CA PHE A 82 22.24 2.58 -4.28
C PHE A 82 21.34 2.47 -3.05
N SER A 83 20.05 2.24 -3.26
CA SER A 83 19.05 2.03 -2.22
C SER A 83 18.27 0.75 -2.53
N SER A 84 18.16 -0.15 -1.56
CA SER A 84 17.45 -1.42 -1.69
C SER A 84 16.54 -1.62 -0.48
N THR A 85 15.25 -1.78 -0.75
CA THR A 85 14.21 -1.97 0.28
C THR A 85 13.30 -3.12 -0.13
N THR A 86 13.10 -4.10 0.75
CA THR A 86 12.23 -5.26 0.48
C THR A 86 11.14 -5.35 1.54
N PRO A 87 9.94 -4.77 1.34
CA PRO A 87 8.78 -5.05 2.18
C PRO A 87 8.42 -6.54 2.15
N SER A 88 7.97 -7.07 3.28
CA SER A 88 7.37 -8.40 3.38
C SER A 88 6.09 -8.38 4.21
N LEU A 89 5.11 -9.19 3.82
CA LEU A 89 3.81 -9.30 4.47
C LEU A 89 3.37 -10.76 4.50
N THR A 90 2.98 -11.23 5.69
CA THR A 90 2.43 -12.57 5.90
C THR A 90 0.93 -12.51 6.10
N THR A 91 0.15 -13.15 5.23
CA THR A 91 -1.32 -13.20 5.29
C THR A 91 -1.85 -14.63 5.36
N MET A 92 -3.10 -14.78 5.81
CA MET A 92 -3.84 -16.03 5.72
C MET A 92 -4.31 -16.27 4.28
N ASN A 93 -4.49 -17.54 3.89
CA ASN A 93 -4.95 -17.87 2.54
C ASN A 93 -6.33 -17.25 2.29
N GLY A 94 -6.46 -16.46 1.22
CA GLY A 94 -7.71 -15.79 0.87
C GLY A 94 -8.06 -14.56 1.71
N TYR A 95 -7.14 -14.09 2.57
CA TYR A 95 -7.28 -12.83 3.29
C TYR A 95 -6.39 -11.75 2.66
N PRO A 96 -6.96 -10.59 2.26
CA PRO A 96 -6.16 -9.47 1.77
C PRO A 96 -5.34 -8.86 2.92
N GLY A 97 -4.19 -8.29 2.58
CA GLY A 97 -3.38 -7.49 3.49
C GLY A 97 -2.53 -6.50 2.71
N SER A 98 -2.12 -5.42 3.37
CA SER A 98 -1.28 -4.36 2.81
C SER A 98 -0.31 -3.86 3.85
N ILE A 99 0.88 -3.46 3.41
CA ILE A 99 1.89 -2.76 4.22
C ILE A 99 2.28 -1.48 3.48
N SER A 100 2.39 -0.37 4.20
CA SER A 100 2.89 0.91 3.67
C SER A 100 3.87 1.53 4.67
N SER A 101 4.91 2.17 4.14
CA SER A 101 5.91 2.91 4.90
C SER A 101 6.17 4.22 4.17
N GLY A 102 5.93 5.33 4.85
CA GLY A 102 6.04 6.67 4.27
C GLY A 102 5.86 7.74 5.34
N VAL A 103 6.07 9.00 4.97
CA VAL A 103 5.87 10.15 5.85
C VAL A 103 4.55 10.82 5.48
N LEU A 104 3.69 11.05 6.48
CA LEU A 104 2.49 11.87 6.30
C LEU A 104 2.88 13.34 6.32
N GLN A 105 2.82 14.01 5.17
CA GLN A 105 3.00 15.46 5.07
C GLN A 105 1.63 16.12 4.95
N PRO A 106 1.08 16.69 6.05
CA PRO A 106 -0.20 17.38 5.98
C PRO A 106 -0.07 18.66 5.16
N PHE A 107 -1.09 18.95 4.35
CA PHE A 107 -1.26 20.21 3.66
C PHE A 107 -2.68 20.73 3.87
N VAL A 108 -2.88 22.05 3.73
CA VAL A 108 -4.21 22.65 3.82
C VAL A 108 -5.04 22.18 2.62
N THR A 109 -6.08 21.40 2.87
CA THR A 109 -6.96 20.83 1.82
C THR A 109 -8.13 21.74 1.45
N GLY A 110 -8.35 22.81 2.21
CA GLY A 110 -9.42 23.77 1.99
C GLY A 110 -9.56 24.75 3.15
N ILE A 111 -10.21 25.88 2.89
CA ILE A 111 -10.61 26.85 3.90
C ILE A 111 -12.12 26.71 4.07
N THR A 112 -12.59 26.43 5.30
CA THR A 112 -14.02 26.48 5.62
C THR A 112 -14.33 27.85 6.22
N PRO A 113 -14.96 28.78 5.48
CA PRO A 113 -15.34 30.06 6.05
C PRO A 113 -16.47 29.84 7.07
N VAL A 114 -16.30 30.37 8.28
CA VAL A 114 -17.39 30.43 9.27
C VAL A 114 -18.17 31.71 9.00
N VAL A 115 -19.21 31.60 8.18
CA VAL A 115 -20.26 32.62 8.09
C VAL A 115 -21.39 32.19 9.03
N GLY A 116 -21.83 33.09 9.92
CA GLY A 116 -22.83 32.77 10.95
C GLY A 116 -24.06 32.07 10.38
N ASN A 117 -24.41 30.91 10.96
CA ASN A 117 -25.66 30.16 10.85
C ASN A 117 -26.32 29.91 9.46
N TYR A 118 -25.59 30.04 8.36
CA TYR A 118 -26.03 29.50 7.08
C TYR A 118 -25.51 28.06 6.92
N ALA A 119 -26.35 27.16 6.40
CA ALA A 119 -26.00 25.74 6.22
C ALA A 119 -24.65 25.63 5.51
N ALA A 120 -23.62 25.20 6.24
CA ALA A 120 -22.27 25.09 5.73
C ALA A 120 -22.28 24.17 4.52
N ALA A 121 -21.90 24.72 3.35
CA ALA A 121 -21.63 23.90 2.18
C ALA A 121 -20.64 22.81 2.60
N THR A 122 -21.02 21.54 2.39
CA THR A 122 -20.23 20.39 2.81
C THR A 122 -18.83 20.52 2.24
N SER A 123 -17.84 20.62 3.13
CA SER A 123 -16.43 20.71 2.75
C SER A 123 -16.06 19.52 1.85
N PRO A 124 -15.30 19.73 0.75
CA PRO A 124 -14.84 18.64 -0.11
C PRO A 124 -14.09 17.55 0.66
N LEU A 125 -13.40 17.92 1.75
CA LEU A 125 -12.74 16.96 2.63
C LEU A 125 -13.76 16.03 3.32
N ALA A 126 -14.87 16.58 3.82
CA ALA A 126 -15.92 15.78 4.46
C ALA A 126 -16.58 14.80 3.47
N GLN A 127 -16.79 15.23 2.22
CA GLN A 127 -17.30 14.36 1.14
C GLN A 127 -16.31 13.24 0.82
N SER A 128 -15.01 13.53 0.74
CA SER A 128 -13.98 12.51 0.47
C SER A 128 -13.87 11.46 1.60
N GLN A 129 -13.99 11.88 2.85
CA GLN A 129 -13.99 10.98 4.01
C GLN A 129 -15.22 10.06 4.01
N GLN A 130 -16.39 10.59 3.65
CA GLN A 130 -17.61 9.80 3.51
C GLN A 130 -17.49 8.78 2.37
N ALA A 131 -16.97 9.18 1.20
CA ALA A 131 -16.79 8.28 0.06
C ALA A 131 -15.81 7.12 0.36
N LEU A 132 -14.72 7.39 1.09
CA LEU A 132 -13.77 6.36 1.53
C LEU A 132 -14.42 5.38 2.52
N ALA A 133 -15.21 5.88 3.47
CA ALA A 133 -15.94 5.06 4.42
C ALA A 133 -16.99 4.16 3.73
N GLU A 134 -17.74 4.71 2.78
CA GLU A 134 -18.73 3.98 1.99
C GLU A 134 -18.08 2.86 1.17
N THR A 135 -16.95 3.15 0.51
CA THR A 135 -16.20 2.15 -0.28
C THR A 135 -15.71 0.99 0.60
N GLY A 136 -15.17 1.29 1.78
CA GLY A 136 -14.73 0.28 2.73
C GLY A 136 -15.88 -0.61 3.24
N GLN A 137 -17.04 0.00 3.53
CA GLN A 137 -18.24 -0.74 3.95
C GLN A 137 -18.77 -1.67 2.86
N GLN A 138 -18.77 -1.22 1.60
CA GLN A 138 -19.18 -2.03 0.45
C GLN A 138 -18.26 -3.25 0.23
N GLN A 139 -16.94 -3.07 0.37
CA GLN A 139 -16.00 -4.20 0.24
C GLN A 139 -16.24 -5.25 1.33
N MET A 140 -16.45 -4.82 2.58
CA MET A 140 -16.74 -5.73 3.69
C MET A 140 -18.08 -6.45 3.52
N SER A 141 -19.13 -5.76 3.04
CA SER A 141 -20.43 -6.38 2.80
C SER A 141 -20.36 -7.42 1.69
N ASN A 142 -19.64 -7.13 0.59
CA ASN A 142 -19.40 -8.08 -0.50
C ASN A 142 -18.66 -9.34 0.00
N LEU A 143 -17.64 -9.16 0.85
CA LEU A 143 -16.94 -10.30 1.48
C LEU A 143 -17.88 -11.12 2.35
N ARG A 144 -18.68 -10.49 3.23
CA ARG A 144 -19.66 -11.20 4.07
C ARG A 144 -20.69 -11.97 3.23
N GLN A 145 -21.21 -11.35 2.17
CA GLN A 145 -22.15 -12.00 1.25
C GLN A 145 -21.52 -13.18 0.52
N SER A 146 -20.27 -13.04 0.05
CA SER A 146 -19.55 -14.13 -0.62
C SER A 146 -19.34 -15.32 0.31
N GLN A 147 -19.04 -15.06 1.59
CA GLN A 147 -18.90 -16.09 2.62
C GLN A 147 -20.24 -16.76 2.90
N ALA A 148 -21.32 -15.99 3.08
CA ALA A 148 -22.66 -16.52 3.30
C ALA A 148 -23.10 -17.45 2.16
N LYS A 149 -22.88 -17.05 0.90
CA LYS A 149 -23.17 -17.91 -0.28
C LYS A 149 -22.38 -19.21 -0.25
N ARG A 150 -21.10 -19.17 0.11
CA ARG A 150 -20.26 -20.38 0.24
C ARG A 150 -20.76 -21.31 1.35
N TYR A 151 -21.16 -20.76 2.50
CA TYR A 151 -21.73 -21.55 3.58
C TYR A 151 -23.07 -22.18 3.20
N GLN A 152 -23.95 -21.44 2.52
CA GLN A 152 -25.21 -21.96 2.00
C GLN A 152 -24.98 -23.11 1.00
N GLY A 153 -24.04 -22.96 0.06
CA GLY A 153 -23.70 -24.02 -0.89
C GLY A 153 -23.17 -25.29 -0.21
N LYS A 154 -22.29 -25.15 0.80
CA LYS A 154 -21.80 -26.29 1.58
C LYS A 154 -22.92 -26.96 2.38
N LEU A 155 -23.80 -26.17 2.99
CA LEU A 155 -24.93 -26.69 3.75
C LEU A 155 -25.86 -27.53 2.85
N ALA A 156 -26.24 -27.01 1.68
CA ALA A 156 -27.05 -27.75 0.71
C ALA A 156 -26.39 -29.07 0.29
N GLN A 157 -25.08 -29.05 0.05
CA GLN A 157 -24.33 -30.25 -0.32
C GLN A 157 -24.34 -31.32 0.79
N TYR A 158 -24.19 -30.92 2.06
CA TYR A 158 -24.26 -31.85 3.19
C TYR A 158 -25.66 -32.42 3.37
N LEU A 159 -26.70 -31.60 3.22
CA LEU A 159 -28.09 -32.05 3.32
C LEU A 159 -28.42 -33.07 2.24
N GLN A 160 -28.07 -32.79 0.98
CA GLN A 160 -28.30 -33.71 -0.13
C GLN A 160 -27.62 -35.07 0.09
N ARG A 161 -26.37 -35.07 0.57
CA ARG A 161 -25.65 -36.30 0.90
C ARG A 161 -26.24 -37.04 2.09
N ALA A 162 -26.76 -36.30 3.07
CA ALA A 162 -27.42 -36.89 4.23
C ALA A 162 -28.72 -37.60 3.81
N GLU A 163 -29.53 -36.97 2.97
CA GLU A 163 -30.77 -37.52 2.43
C GLU A 163 -30.53 -38.75 1.55
N GLN A 164 -29.51 -38.72 0.68
CA GLN A 164 -29.09 -39.89 -0.09
C GLN A 164 -28.65 -41.04 0.82
N GLY A 165 -27.93 -40.73 1.91
CA GLY A 165 -27.56 -41.71 2.93
C GLY A 165 -28.77 -42.31 3.65
N GLU A 166 -29.81 -41.52 3.93
CA GLU A 166 -31.07 -42.02 4.50
C GLU A 166 -31.81 -42.92 3.50
N ALA A 167 -31.95 -42.49 2.25
CA ALA A 167 -32.67 -43.22 1.21
C ALA A 167 -32.01 -44.56 0.85
N SER A 168 -30.68 -44.61 0.82
CA SER A 168 -29.90 -45.84 0.57
C SER A 168 -29.75 -46.73 1.82
N GLY A 169 -30.28 -46.32 2.97
CA GLY A 169 -30.12 -47.06 4.24
C GLY A 169 -28.72 -46.95 4.87
N ASN A 170 -27.80 -46.17 4.30
CA ASN A 170 -26.47 -45.93 4.84
C ASN A 170 -26.49 -44.89 5.99
N LYS A 171 -26.97 -45.33 7.16
CA LYS A 171 -27.11 -44.51 8.37
C LYS A 171 -25.79 -43.89 8.85
N ARG A 172 -24.65 -44.53 8.59
CA ARG A 172 -23.31 -43.99 8.96
C ARG A 172 -22.99 -42.73 8.15
N MET A 173 -23.20 -42.79 6.84
CA MET A 173 -23.00 -41.65 5.94
C MET A 173 -23.98 -40.51 6.26
N ALA A 174 -25.26 -40.82 6.49
CA ALA A 174 -26.26 -39.83 6.86
C ALA A 174 -25.87 -39.09 8.15
N ARG A 175 -25.44 -39.83 9.18
CA ARG A 175 -25.03 -39.25 10.48
C ARG A 175 -23.85 -38.29 10.36
N ALA A 176 -22.85 -38.66 9.56
CA ALA A 176 -21.67 -37.82 9.36
C ALA A 176 -22.02 -36.50 8.67
N ASN A 177 -22.83 -36.55 7.61
CA ASN A 177 -23.23 -35.35 6.87
C ASN A 177 -24.18 -34.45 7.68
N TYR A 178 -25.11 -35.01 8.48
CA TYR A 178 -25.94 -34.21 9.37
C TYR A 178 -25.13 -33.46 10.44
N ARG A 179 -24.09 -34.09 11.00
CA ARG A 179 -23.19 -33.41 11.96
C ARG A 179 -22.46 -32.23 11.33
N LEU A 180 -22.02 -32.37 10.08
CA LEU A 180 -21.39 -31.29 9.32
C LEU A 180 -22.38 -30.19 8.92
N ALA A 181 -23.64 -30.53 8.65
CA ALA A 181 -24.69 -29.55 8.39
C ALA A 181 -25.02 -28.74 9.65
N ILE A 182 -25.13 -29.39 10.81
CA ILE A 182 -25.44 -28.74 12.11
C ILE A 182 -24.37 -27.72 12.51
N SER A 183 -23.10 -27.91 12.16
CA SER A 183 -22.03 -26.97 12.52
C SER A 183 -22.05 -25.67 11.72
N ILE A 184 -22.79 -25.62 10.61
CA ILE A 184 -22.84 -24.47 9.69
C ILE A 184 -24.26 -23.87 9.62
N ALA A 185 -25.30 -24.65 9.94
CA ALA A 185 -26.68 -24.19 9.93
C ALA A 185 -26.95 -23.11 10.98
N ALA A 186 -27.70 -22.08 10.57
CA ALA A 186 -28.31 -21.12 11.49
C ALA A 186 -29.62 -21.68 12.08
N GLU A 187 -30.09 -21.09 13.18
CA GLU A 187 -31.43 -21.38 13.70
C GLU A 187 -32.50 -20.84 12.74
N PRO A 188 -33.67 -21.51 12.59
CA PRO A 188 -34.16 -22.68 13.33
C PRO A 188 -33.72 -24.04 12.75
N LEU A 189 -33.14 -24.04 11.54
CA LEU A 189 -32.78 -25.26 10.80
C LEU A 189 -31.83 -26.17 11.59
N ARG A 190 -30.91 -25.57 12.35
CA ARG A 190 -29.98 -26.32 13.20
C ARG A 190 -30.70 -27.22 14.20
N SER A 191 -31.72 -26.69 14.89
CA SER A 191 -32.52 -27.46 15.85
C SER A 191 -33.27 -28.62 15.19
N GLU A 192 -33.80 -28.41 13.98
CA GLU A 192 -34.49 -29.45 13.20
C GLU A 192 -33.52 -30.59 12.82
N LEU A 193 -32.32 -30.24 12.35
CA LEU A 193 -31.29 -31.22 11.99
C LEU A 193 -30.82 -32.03 13.20
N GLN A 194 -30.72 -31.41 14.37
CA GLN A 194 -30.41 -32.11 15.62
C GLN A 194 -31.51 -33.10 16.01
N GLN A 195 -32.78 -32.72 15.89
CA GLN A 195 -33.91 -33.61 16.15
C GLN A 195 -33.94 -34.78 15.16
N ARG A 196 -33.70 -34.52 13.87
CA ARG A 196 -33.65 -35.54 12.83
C ARG A 196 -32.51 -36.54 13.06
N LEU A 197 -31.33 -36.04 13.43
CA LEU A 197 -30.18 -36.86 13.82
C LEU A 197 -30.50 -37.76 15.03
N ALA A 198 -31.15 -37.21 16.07
CA ALA A 198 -31.52 -37.95 17.27
C ALA A 198 -32.55 -39.06 16.96
N ARG A 199 -33.57 -38.76 16.14
CA ARG A 199 -34.54 -39.76 15.67
C ARG A 199 -33.87 -40.89 14.91
N MET A 200 -32.92 -40.58 14.03
CA MET A 200 -32.19 -41.61 13.28
C MET A 200 -31.34 -42.51 14.17
N ILE A 201 -30.73 -41.96 15.23
CA ILE A 201 -29.94 -42.72 16.21
C ILE A 201 -30.83 -43.63 17.06
N ASN A 202 -32.00 -43.14 17.48
CA ASN A 202 -32.89 -43.86 18.39
C ASN A 202 -33.85 -44.85 17.70
N ARG A 203 -33.82 -44.98 16.36
CA ARG A 203 -34.67 -45.92 15.62
C ARG A 203 -34.04 -47.33 15.61
N PRO A 204 -34.61 -48.32 16.32
CA PRO A 204 -34.10 -49.70 16.30
C PRO A 204 -34.14 -50.25 14.87
N GLY A 205 -33.12 -51.05 14.52
CA GLY A 205 -32.86 -51.46 13.14
C GLY A 205 -34.00 -52.28 12.51
N GLN A 206 -34.50 -51.83 11.35
CA GLN A 206 -35.04 -52.76 10.37
C GLN A 206 -33.85 -53.36 9.61
N PRO A 207 -33.73 -54.70 9.54
CA PRO A 207 -32.67 -55.34 8.76
C PRO A 207 -32.83 -54.99 7.28
N ALA A 208 -31.69 -54.83 6.61
CA ALA A 208 -31.64 -54.73 5.16
C ALA A 208 -32.34 -55.96 4.56
N LYS A 209 -33.36 -55.75 3.73
CA LYS A 209 -33.83 -56.79 2.81
C LYS A 209 -32.66 -57.11 1.88
N VAL A 210 -32.06 -58.27 2.13
CA VAL A 210 -31.23 -58.96 1.15
C VAL A 210 -32.22 -59.62 0.21
N ASP A 211 -32.45 -59.01 -0.95
CA ASP A 211 -33.14 -59.67 -2.05
C ASP A 211 -32.21 -60.79 -2.51
N LYS A 212 -32.61 -62.04 -2.19
CA LYS A 212 -32.18 -63.22 -2.92
C LYS A 212 -33.05 -63.29 -4.16
N ASP A 213 -32.41 -63.31 -5.32
CA ASP A 213 -32.64 -64.27 -6.41
C ASP A 213 -31.42 -64.25 -7.34
#